data_AF-A0A1H3MGU4-F1
#
_entry.id   AF-A0A1H3MGU4-F1
#
_cell.length_a   1.000
_cell.length_b   1.000
_cell.length_c   1.000
_cell.angle_alpha   90.00
_cell.angle_beta   90.00
_cell.angle_gamma   90.00
#
_symmetry.space_group_name_H-M   'P 1'
#
loop_
_entity.id
_entity.type
_entity.pdbx_description
1 polymer ?
#
loop_
_entity_poly.entity_id
_entity_poly.type
_entity_poly.pdbx_seq_one_letter_code
_entity_poly.pdbx_strand_id
1 'polypeptide(L)'
;MIVARAGRAGSGGSAGLFEPALRWMRKKVQTSRRHHHVFRGEVRGTAPRGPQGSGWHHRFMGQDPPDRRVVRVTRQGVDGTYAADVEMRGGPAGAWYPKPAGSSFFPDNWTPQRVDRAINDAFDSGGTIPGTGGRRWRGMADGVLIEGSYHRNGRTWNSGWPIVS
;
A
#
# COMPACT_ATOMS: atom_id res chain seq x y z
N MET A 1 -11.08 9.85 50.89
CA MET A 1 -11.42 9.27 49.56
C MET A 1 -11.54 10.41 48.57
N ILE A 2 -10.62 10.52 47.61
CA ILE A 2 -10.72 11.47 46.50
C ILE A 2 -10.84 10.62 45.23
N VAL A 3 -11.98 10.71 44.55
CA VAL A 3 -12.18 10.06 43.25
C VAL A 3 -11.81 11.08 42.18
N ALA A 4 -10.63 10.91 41.57
CA ALA A 4 -10.25 11.66 40.38
C ALA A 4 -11.02 11.09 39.18
N ARG A 5 -11.88 11.91 38.57
CA ARG A 5 -12.45 11.61 37.25
C ARG A 5 -11.36 11.80 36.19
N ALA A 6 -10.96 10.70 35.56
CA ALA A 6 -10.12 10.74 34.38
C ALA A 6 -10.86 11.44 33.22
N GLY A 7 -10.26 12.50 32.70
CA GLY A 7 -10.73 13.19 31.49
C GLY A 7 -10.61 12.26 30.27
N ARG A 8 -11.68 12.18 29.48
CA ARG A 8 -11.63 11.62 28.12
C ARG A 8 -10.78 12.53 27.25
N ALA A 9 -9.58 12.07 26.88
CA ALA A 9 -8.79 12.68 25.82
C ALA A 9 -9.51 12.47 24.47
N GLY A 10 -9.71 13.57 23.73
CA GLY A 10 -10.44 13.59 22.46
C GLY A 10 -9.69 12.88 21.33
N SER A 11 -10.41 12.05 20.59
CA SER A 11 -9.97 11.41 19.34
C SER A 11 -10.54 12.08 18.07
N GLY A 12 -11.18 13.25 18.20
CA GLY A 12 -11.98 13.85 17.13
C GLY A 12 -11.24 14.80 16.15
N GLY A 13 -10.05 15.29 16.50
CA GLY A 13 -9.41 16.40 15.75
C GLY A 13 -8.76 16.03 14.42
N SER A 14 -8.10 14.86 14.35
CA SER A 14 -7.38 14.41 13.14
C SER A 14 -8.27 13.66 12.15
N ALA A 15 -9.35 13.03 12.63
CA ALA A 15 -10.28 12.29 11.78
C ALA A 15 -10.95 13.20 10.73
N GLY A 16 -11.28 14.45 11.10
CA GLY A 16 -11.87 15.42 10.17
C GLY A 16 -10.89 15.95 9.13
N LEU A 17 -9.63 16.19 9.50
CA LEU A 17 -8.59 16.74 8.60
C LEU A 17 -8.26 15.78 7.45
N PHE A 18 -8.29 14.47 7.71
CA PHE A 18 -7.91 13.45 6.73
C PHE A 18 -9.09 12.80 6.01
N GLU A 19 -10.32 13.11 6.39
CA GLU A 19 -11.52 12.51 5.81
C GLU A 19 -11.62 12.68 4.28
N PRO A 20 -11.24 13.82 3.65
CA PRO A 20 -11.22 13.92 2.19
C PRO A 20 -10.27 12.92 1.53
N ALA A 21 -9.09 12.73 2.11
CA ALA A 21 -8.08 11.79 1.61
C ALA A 21 -8.53 10.33 1.76
N LEU A 22 -9.09 9.98 2.91
CA LEU A 22 -9.64 8.65 3.16
C LEU A 22 -10.86 8.36 2.27
N ARG A 23 -11.75 9.34 2.07
CA ARG A 23 -12.90 9.22 1.17
C ARG A 23 -12.47 8.97 -0.28
N TRP A 24 -11.48 9.74 -0.75
CA TRP A 24 -10.90 9.55 -2.08
C TRP A 24 -10.31 8.14 -2.23
N MET A 25 -9.53 7.69 -1.23
CA MET A 25 -8.90 6.37 -1.24
C MET A 25 -9.96 5.25 -1.27
N ARG A 26 -10.97 5.31 -0.40
CA ARG A 26 -12.08 4.33 -0.37
C ARG A 26 -12.77 4.25 -1.73
N LYS A 27 -13.08 5.38 -2.37
CA LYS A 27 -13.68 5.43 -3.71
C LYS A 27 -12.77 4.77 -4.76
N LYS A 28 -11.47 5.06 -4.74
CA LYS A 28 -10.50 4.49 -5.70
C LYS A 28 -10.31 2.99 -5.51
N VAL A 29 -10.22 2.52 -4.26
CA VAL A 29 -10.12 1.10 -3.93
C VAL A 29 -11.34 0.32 -4.44
N GLN A 30 -12.55 0.90 -4.36
CA GLN A 30 -13.77 0.27 -4.85
C GLN A 30 -13.89 0.25 -6.38
N THR A 31 -13.39 1.29 -7.05
CA THR A 31 -13.64 1.51 -8.49
C THR A 31 -12.48 1.08 -9.39
N SER A 32 -11.32 0.73 -8.83
CA SER A 32 -10.12 0.50 -9.63
C SER A 32 -9.19 -0.56 -9.03
N ARG A 33 -8.97 -1.64 -9.80
CA ARG A 33 -8.13 -2.77 -9.37
C ARG A 33 -6.69 -2.39 -9.06
N ARG A 34 -6.11 -1.44 -9.79
CA ARG A 34 -4.74 -0.97 -9.55
C ARG A 34 -4.62 -0.23 -8.21
N HIS A 35 -5.58 0.63 -7.89
CA HIS A 35 -5.62 1.34 -6.62
C HIS A 35 -6.01 0.40 -5.47
N HIS A 36 -6.89 -0.58 -5.72
CA HIS A 36 -7.15 -1.65 -4.78
C HIS A 36 -5.84 -2.39 -4.43
N HIS A 37 -5.04 -2.74 -5.43
CA HIS A 37 -3.76 -3.40 -5.23
C HIS A 37 -2.78 -2.55 -4.43
N VAL A 38 -2.65 -1.25 -4.71
CA VAL A 38 -1.73 -0.35 -4.00
C VAL A 38 -2.20 -0.07 -2.57
N PHE A 39 -3.45 0.33 -2.36
CA PHE A 39 -3.91 0.86 -1.06
C PHE A 39 -4.50 -0.19 -0.13
N ARG A 40 -4.99 -1.33 -0.63
CA ARG A 40 -5.68 -2.34 0.18
C ARG A 40 -5.04 -3.72 0.11
N GLY A 41 -4.57 -4.11 -1.07
CA GLY A 41 -4.16 -5.49 -1.34
C GLY A 41 -5.31 -6.50 -1.15
N GLU A 42 -5.03 -7.76 -1.43
CA GLU A 42 -6.00 -8.84 -1.44
C GLU A 42 -5.33 -10.18 -1.14
N VAL A 43 -6.12 -11.08 -0.56
CA VAL A 43 -5.77 -12.51 -0.52
C VAL A 43 -6.15 -13.10 -1.88
N ARG A 44 -5.17 -13.67 -2.58
CA ARG A 44 -5.34 -14.37 -3.86
C ARG A 44 -4.73 -15.75 -3.77
N GLY A 45 -5.28 -16.71 -4.50
CA GLY A 45 -4.68 -18.03 -4.58
C GLY A 45 -5.59 -19.01 -5.28
N THR A 46 -4.98 -19.94 -5.98
CA THR A 46 -5.61 -21.14 -6.52
C THR A 46 -4.73 -22.32 -6.14
N ALA A 47 -5.28 -23.54 -6.18
CA ALA A 47 -4.46 -24.73 -6.07
C ALA A 47 -3.34 -24.70 -7.14
N PRO A 48 -2.13 -25.22 -6.84
CA PRO A 48 -1.69 -25.85 -5.58
C PRO A 48 -1.09 -24.86 -4.56
N ARG A 49 -0.87 -23.59 -4.92
CA ARG A 49 -0.19 -22.62 -4.04
C ARG A 49 -1.01 -22.20 -2.83
N GLY A 50 -2.33 -22.29 -2.90
CA GLY A 50 -3.22 -21.84 -1.84
C GLY A 50 -3.30 -20.30 -1.72
N PRO A 51 -4.15 -19.80 -0.80
CA PRO A 51 -4.34 -18.37 -0.57
C PRO A 51 -3.12 -17.67 0.05
N GLN A 52 -2.72 -16.54 -0.54
CA GLN A 52 -1.61 -15.69 -0.10
C GLN A 52 -1.92 -14.21 -0.32
N GLY A 53 -1.29 -13.33 0.47
CA GLY A 53 -1.44 -11.88 0.30
C GLY A 53 -0.82 -11.35 -1.00
N SER A 54 -1.38 -10.26 -1.54
CA SER A 54 -0.90 -9.56 -2.74
C SER A 54 -1.16 -8.06 -2.64
N GLY A 55 -0.23 -7.23 -3.10
CA GLY A 55 -0.33 -5.77 -3.03
C GLY A 55 -0.12 -5.22 -1.62
N TRP A 56 -0.83 -4.14 -1.31
CA TRP A 56 -0.73 -3.30 -0.11
C TRP A 56 0.65 -2.68 0.07
N HIS A 57 0.78 -1.46 -0.45
CA HIS A 57 2.02 -0.67 -0.56
C HIS A 57 1.88 0.73 0.06
N HIS A 58 0.76 1.02 0.73
CA HIS A 58 0.54 2.29 1.42
C HIS A 58 -0.21 2.06 2.72
N ARG A 59 0.31 2.64 3.80
CA ARG A 59 -0.20 2.54 5.16
C ARG A 59 -0.35 3.95 5.72
N PHE A 60 -1.44 4.62 5.32
CA PHE A 60 -1.61 6.03 5.61
C PHE A 60 -1.55 6.33 7.11
N MET A 61 -0.66 7.25 7.50
CA MET A 61 -0.34 7.63 8.88
C MET A 61 0.06 6.44 9.77
N GLY A 62 0.61 5.37 9.20
CA GLY A 62 1.00 4.17 9.92
C GLY A 62 -0.17 3.38 10.48
N GLN A 63 -1.38 3.56 9.94
CA GLN A 63 -2.58 2.88 10.41
C GLN A 63 -2.88 1.61 9.60
N ASP A 64 -3.02 0.51 10.32
CA ASP A 64 -3.45 -0.76 9.76
C ASP A 64 -4.98 -0.80 9.68
N PRO A 65 -5.59 -1.09 8.52
CA PRO A 65 -7.03 -1.36 8.46
C PRO A 65 -7.35 -2.69 9.18
N PRO A 66 -8.60 -2.93 9.63
CA PRO A 66 -8.94 -4.07 10.49
C PRO A 66 -8.62 -5.47 9.95
N ASP A 67 -8.41 -5.61 8.64
CA ASP A 67 -8.15 -6.85 7.93
C ASP A 67 -6.73 -6.92 7.33
N ARG A 68 -5.85 -5.99 7.66
CA ARG A 68 -4.43 -6.01 7.29
C ARG A 68 -3.59 -5.72 8.52
N ARG A 69 -2.36 -6.21 8.55
CA ARG A 69 -1.41 -5.82 9.59
C ARG A 69 0.02 -5.88 9.10
N VAL A 70 0.81 -4.90 9.51
CA VAL A 70 2.27 -5.03 9.50
C VAL A 70 2.63 -5.93 10.69
N VAL A 71 3.27 -7.06 10.41
CA VAL A 71 3.78 -7.96 11.45
C VAL A 71 5.11 -7.43 11.97
N ARG A 72 5.99 -7.03 11.06
CA ARG A 72 7.33 -6.54 11.39
C ARG A 72 7.91 -5.71 10.25
N VAL A 73 8.47 -4.55 10.55
CA VAL A 73 9.30 -3.80 9.59
C VAL A 73 10.65 -4.50 9.47
N THR A 74 11.05 -4.82 8.24
CA THR A 74 12.26 -5.59 7.93
C THR A 74 13.41 -4.73 7.43
N ARG A 75 13.10 -3.56 6.84
CA ARG A 75 14.08 -2.58 6.37
C ARG A 75 13.44 -1.20 6.31
N GLN A 76 14.20 -0.16 6.64
CA GLN A 76 13.80 1.24 6.52
C GLN A 76 14.75 1.97 5.56
N GLY A 77 14.19 2.72 4.61
CA GLY A 77 14.92 3.61 3.71
C GLY A 77 14.98 5.04 4.27
N VAL A 78 15.98 5.80 3.84
CA VAL A 78 16.22 7.19 4.30
C VAL A 78 15.16 8.18 3.80
N ASP A 79 14.48 7.82 2.71
CA ASP A 79 13.36 8.57 2.12
C ASP A 79 12.00 8.29 2.82
N GLY A 80 12.01 7.47 3.87
CA GLY A 80 10.81 7.07 4.62
C GLY A 80 10.09 5.85 4.04
N THR A 81 10.54 5.30 2.91
CA THR A 81 10.05 4.00 2.42
C THR A 81 10.50 2.89 3.37
N TYR A 82 9.79 1.76 3.37
CA TYR A 82 10.18 0.63 4.20
C TYR A 82 9.67 -0.69 3.64
N ALA A 83 10.32 -1.79 4.00
CA ALA A 83 9.83 -3.15 3.74
C ALA A 83 9.30 -3.74 5.04
N ALA A 84 8.26 -4.57 4.93
CA ALA A 84 7.67 -5.24 6.07
C ALA A 84 7.08 -6.60 5.73
N ASP A 85 7.11 -7.50 6.71
CA ASP A 85 6.28 -8.69 6.73
C ASP A 85 4.84 -8.27 7.01
N VAL A 86 3.92 -8.80 6.21
CA VAL A 86 2.50 -8.40 6.26
C VAL A 86 1.59 -9.60 6.19
N GLU A 87 0.43 -9.44 6.83
CA GLU A 87 -0.66 -10.40 6.74
C GLU A 87 -1.97 -9.73 6.34
N MET A 88 -2.79 -10.51 5.64
CA MET A 88 -4.10 -10.08 5.15
C MET A 88 -5.16 -11.09 5.56
N ARG A 89 -6.24 -10.59 6.17
CA ARG A 89 -7.40 -11.40 6.51
C ARG A 89 -8.29 -11.58 5.26
N GLY A 90 -8.68 -12.82 4.97
CA GLY A 90 -9.53 -13.14 3.81
C GLY A 90 -10.10 -14.55 3.82
N GLY A 91 -10.76 -14.92 2.71
CA GLY A 91 -11.41 -16.24 2.54
C GLY A 91 -12.64 -16.46 3.43
N PRO A 92 -13.37 -17.59 3.24
CA PRO A 92 -14.62 -17.87 3.95
C PRO A 92 -14.47 -17.93 5.48
N ALA A 93 -13.33 -18.41 5.96
CA ALA A 93 -13.04 -18.52 7.39
C ALA A 93 -12.46 -17.24 8.02
N GLY A 94 -12.18 -16.21 7.22
CA GLY A 94 -11.54 -14.98 7.71
C GLY A 94 -10.19 -15.25 8.38
N ALA A 95 -9.40 -16.19 7.84
CA ALA A 95 -8.06 -16.49 8.34
C ALA A 95 -7.07 -15.40 7.92
N TRP A 96 -5.99 -15.24 8.70
CA TRP A 96 -4.85 -14.40 8.35
C TRP A 96 -3.91 -15.16 7.43
N TYR A 97 -3.59 -14.56 6.29
CA TYR A 97 -2.68 -15.13 5.31
C TYR A 97 -1.44 -14.24 5.18
N PRO A 98 -0.22 -14.80 5.33
CA PRO A 98 0.99 -14.05 5.09
C PRO A 98 1.14 -13.73 3.60
N LYS A 99 1.90 -12.68 3.32
CA LYS A 99 2.49 -12.43 2.01
C LYS A 99 3.95 -12.88 2.07
N PRO A 100 4.33 -14.03 1.48
CA PRO A 100 5.67 -14.59 1.66
C PRO A 100 6.83 -13.65 1.27
N ALA A 101 6.61 -12.76 0.30
CA ALA A 101 7.60 -11.77 -0.12
C ALA A 101 7.52 -10.43 0.65
N GLY A 102 6.62 -10.30 1.62
CA GLY A 102 6.32 -9.04 2.29
C GLY A 102 5.77 -7.96 1.35
N SER A 103 5.75 -6.72 1.84
CA SER A 103 5.44 -5.51 1.06
C SER A 103 6.49 -4.44 1.28
N SER A 104 6.79 -3.66 0.24
CA SER A 104 7.39 -2.34 0.40
C SER A 104 6.30 -1.27 0.46
N PHE A 105 6.54 -0.23 1.24
CA PHE A 105 5.57 0.81 1.56
C PHE A 105 6.11 2.19 1.22
N PHE A 106 5.21 3.02 0.68
CA PHE A 106 5.43 4.46 0.57
C PHE A 106 5.49 5.07 1.97
N PRO A 107 6.14 6.23 2.16
CA PRO A 107 6.21 6.85 3.47
C PRO A 107 4.83 7.03 4.09
N ASP A 108 4.69 6.67 5.37
CA ASP A 108 3.39 6.65 6.06
C ASP A 108 2.71 8.02 6.07
N ASN A 109 3.48 9.11 6.07
CA ASN A 109 2.98 10.48 6.03
C ASN A 109 2.48 10.94 4.65
N TRP A 110 2.62 10.13 3.59
CA TRP A 110 2.09 10.48 2.27
C TRP A 110 0.59 10.27 2.21
N THR A 111 -0.14 11.24 1.67
CA THR A 111 -1.57 11.06 1.40
C THR A 111 -1.78 10.06 0.26
N PRO A 112 -2.92 9.35 0.21
CA PRO A 112 -3.26 8.47 -0.91
C PRO A 112 -3.18 9.17 -2.28
N GLN A 113 -3.57 10.45 -2.35
CA GLN A 113 -3.46 11.24 -3.59
C GLN A 113 -2.00 11.50 -3.98
N ARG A 114 -1.13 11.77 -3.02
CA ARG A 114 0.31 11.94 -3.28
C ARG A 114 0.92 10.64 -3.81
N VAL A 115 0.58 9.50 -3.21
CA VAL A 115 1.02 8.19 -3.69
C VAL A 115 0.56 7.93 -5.12
N ASP A 116 -0.71 8.16 -5.44
CA ASP A 116 -1.22 7.98 -6.80
C ASP A 116 -0.54 8.92 -7.79
N ARG A 117 -0.40 10.20 -7.45
CA ARG A 117 0.35 11.15 -8.28
C ARG A 117 1.78 10.68 -8.52
N ALA A 118 2.52 10.33 -7.46
CA ALA A 118 3.90 9.88 -7.58
C ALA A 118 4.04 8.62 -8.46
N ILE A 119 3.10 7.67 -8.36
CA ILE A 119 3.07 6.51 -9.25
C ILE A 119 2.84 6.93 -10.71
N ASN A 120 1.92 7.85 -10.99
CA ASN A 120 1.68 8.32 -12.35
C ASN A 120 2.89 9.11 -12.88
N ASP A 121 3.43 10.04 -12.09
CA ASP A 121 4.62 10.85 -12.47
C ASP A 121 5.83 9.94 -12.76
N ALA A 122 6.09 8.93 -11.90
CA ALA A 122 7.16 7.95 -12.12
C ALA A 122 6.89 7.01 -13.31
N PHE A 123 5.63 6.67 -13.58
CA PHE A 123 5.27 5.86 -14.74
C PHE A 123 5.48 6.62 -16.04
N ASP A 124 5.05 7.89 -16.09
CA ASP A 124 5.10 8.74 -17.27
C ASP A 124 6.53 9.16 -17.63
N SER A 125 7.38 9.41 -16.62
CA SER A 125 8.79 9.72 -16.83
C SER A 125 9.70 8.49 -16.87
N GLY A 126 9.15 7.31 -16.54
CA GLY A 126 9.89 6.07 -16.37
C GLY A 126 10.11 5.29 -17.65
N GLY A 127 10.68 4.10 -17.51
CA GLY A 127 10.94 3.19 -18.61
C GLY A 127 10.71 1.73 -18.25
N THR A 128 10.62 0.90 -19.28
CA THR A 128 10.56 -0.57 -19.11
C THR A 128 11.86 -1.08 -18.50
N ILE A 129 11.77 -1.96 -17.51
CA ILE A 129 12.94 -2.60 -16.89
C ILE A 129 13.45 -3.72 -17.82
N PRO A 130 14.71 -3.68 -18.27
CA PRO A 130 15.31 -4.76 -19.07
C PRO A 130 15.25 -6.12 -18.37
N GLY A 131 15.16 -7.20 -19.15
CA GLY A 131 15.10 -8.57 -18.62
C GLY A 131 13.76 -8.96 -17.98
N THR A 132 12.78 -8.07 -17.90
CA THR A 132 11.44 -8.39 -17.35
C THR A 132 10.43 -8.87 -18.40
N GLY A 133 10.85 -8.94 -19.68
CA GLY A 133 10.00 -9.29 -20.81
C GLY A 133 8.92 -8.23 -21.09
N GLY A 134 9.24 -6.94 -20.87
CA GLY A 134 8.29 -5.83 -21.08
C GLY A 134 7.17 -5.76 -20.04
N ARG A 135 7.26 -6.50 -18.93
CA ARG A 135 6.17 -6.59 -17.93
C ARG A 135 6.29 -5.57 -16.80
N ARG A 136 7.48 -5.01 -16.58
CA ARG A 136 7.73 -4.06 -15.49
C ARG A 136 8.28 -2.74 -15.99
N TRP A 137 7.99 -1.71 -15.22
CA TRP A 137 8.48 -0.35 -15.42
C TRP A 137 9.12 0.16 -14.14
N ARG A 138 9.98 1.17 -14.27
CA ARG A 138 10.64 1.88 -13.17
C ARG A 138 10.74 3.36 -13.51
N GLY A 139 10.51 4.21 -12.52
CA GLY A 139 10.76 5.64 -12.58
C GLY A 139 10.96 6.24 -11.19
N MET A 140 11.28 7.53 -11.14
CA MET A 140 11.54 8.27 -9.91
C MET A 140 10.50 9.39 -9.79
N ALA A 141 9.88 9.54 -8.62
CA ALA A 141 9.00 10.66 -8.32
C ALA A 141 9.08 11.00 -6.84
N ASP A 142 9.02 12.30 -6.52
CA ASP A 142 9.06 12.79 -5.13
C ASP A 142 10.26 12.27 -4.31
N GLY A 143 11.39 11.98 -4.97
CA GLY A 143 12.60 11.44 -4.34
C GLY A 143 12.54 9.94 -4.03
N VAL A 144 11.49 9.24 -4.45
CA VAL A 144 11.31 7.79 -4.25
C VAL A 144 11.40 7.06 -5.58
N LEU A 145 12.24 6.01 -5.62
CA LEU A 145 12.30 5.11 -6.76
C LEU A 145 11.09 4.18 -6.73
N ILE A 146 10.33 4.13 -7.81
CA ILE A 146 9.08 3.37 -7.91
C ILE A 146 9.23 2.35 -9.03
N GLU A 147 8.88 1.11 -8.74
CA GLU A 147 8.67 0.07 -9.73
C GLU A 147 7.20 -0.29 -9.83
N GLY A 148 6.83 -0.88 -10.96
CA GLY A 148 5.50 -1.42 -11.12
C GLY A 148 5.40 -2.44 -12.24
N SER A 149 4.19 -2.95 -12.43
CA SER A 149 3.86 -3.82 -13.56
C SER A 149 2.96 -3.08 -14.55
N TYR A 150 3.14 -3.35 -15.84
CA TYR A 150 2.18 -2.92 -16.86
C TYR A 150 0.90 -3.76 -16.78
N HIS A 151 -0.20 -3.21 -17.27
CA HIS A 151 -1.31 -4.01 -17.77
C HIS A 151 -0.88 -4.85 -18.97
N ARG A 152 -1.65 -5.88 -19.32
CA ARG A 152 -1.35 -6.78 -20.45
C ARG A 152 -1.23 -6.04 -21.80
N ASN A 153 -1.80 -4.84 -21.90
CA ASN A 153 -1.70 -3.97 -23.07
C ASN A 153 -0.34 -3.24 -23.20
N GLY A 154 0.52 -3.29 -22.18
CA GLY A 154 1.83 -2.62 -22.16
C GLY A 154 1.80 -1.08 -22.10
N ARG A 155 0.63 -0.45 -21.99
CA ARG A 155 0.49 1.03 -22.12
C ARG A 155 0.17 1.75 -20.82
N THR A 156 -0.42 1.06 -19.86
CA THR A 156 -0.83 1.63 -18.58
C THR A 156 -0.31 0.78 -17.43
N TRP A 157 -0.08 1.37 -16.27
CA TRP A 157 0.36 0.62 -15.10
C TRP A 157 -0.79 -0.12 -14.41
N ASN A 158 -0.52 -1.35 -13.97
CA ASN A 158 -1.43 -2.24 -13.25
C ASN A 158 -1.17 -2.24 -11.73
N SER A 159 0.07 -2.02 -11.32
CA SER A 159 0.49 -1.88 -9.92
C SER A 159 1.74 -1.00 -9.85
N GLY A 160 1.99 -0.42 -8.67
CA GLY A 160 3.19 0.35 -8.35
C GLY A 160 3.56 0.17 -6.89
N TRP A 161 4.85 0.12 -6.59
CA TRP A 161 5.42 -0.03 -5.25
C TRP A 161 6.77 0.70 -5.17
N PRO A 162 7.13 1.25 -4.01
CA PRO A 162 8.43 1.87 -3.84
C PRO A 162 9.53 0.82 -3.71
N ILE A 163 10.71 1.19 -4.17
CA ILE A 163 11.95 0.47 -3.88
C ILE A 163 12.55 1.10 -2.62
N VAL A 164 12.84 0.26 -1.64
CA VAL A 164 13.42 0.72 -0.37
C VAL A 164 14.88 1.09 -0.61
N SER A 165 15.21 2.37 -0.35
CA SER A 165 16.55 2.94 -0.48
C SER A 165 17.54 2.41 0.56
#